data_AF-A0A7C7H0E7-F1
#
_entry.id   AF-A0A7C7H0E7-F1
#
_cell.length_a   1.000
_cell.length_b   1.000
_cell.length_c   1.000
_cell.angle_alpha   90.00
_cell.angle_beta   90.00
_cell.angle_gamma   90.00
#
_symmetry.space_group_name_H-M   'P 1'
#
loop_
_entity.id
_entity.type
_entity.pdbx_description
1 polymer ?
#
loop_
_entity_poly.entity_id
_entity_poly.type
_entity_poly.pdbx_seq_one_letter_code
_entity_poly.pdbx_strand_id
1 'polypeptide(L)'
;MNLKILDDFARDKIQPNSTLVLKHLHALEEMVRIDSRSFSVNEFEGDRKTPSDMQEILNYANDYLQQIGFKKIKINTPPKNFVNATPILLAELAVSPSKPTLLFYAHLDKQPYMDDEKFEKWGGIAPTKLTWNQDRTRAYGRGAADDLSGVISIGMAIDATLRAIESDPENLFKDKLQALPCNIKILYETEEECGSHSLEEQISQNQDFFNDVDCVVITDVINPATGYPGLTTSLRGITQLEVSVDANTTASLDSQTALYKLLATLIREDHSLAVDAIDKADILVTQEEQTGFSYVPTTVNFLRTSAGLLPETLLTVPAEVTSILEAQLRKSTINIRPGHRVAGSIIFGSAGARISVNSCSDPEALQSKLLEFFKKTNPFNLKITLRRIEADSENTSFDLILTSSTKDPHSGMNGGPFPVAELQLARMINQLVNNDGSLAPEIQKIFSTSSEKPGMKTQSLFVEKDESAKLFEDPSARAIVEIRLAPGNQEKQAEVALKTYLQEKLPKDYMMKTKFDRGAAPWITPITHPVFPIVLETLEMGYGRKACIFGCGGSIPFVAKLTDAIPGIQPLCLGPYDPDSRMHEPGESLSMADLLGCTKSILHLIARINKAF
;
A
#
# COMPACT_ATOMS: atom_id res chain seq x y z
N MET A 1 -18.45 34.38 -9.51
CA MET A 1 -18.81 33.48 -8.41
C MET A 1 -18.58 34.21 -7.09
N ASN A 2 -19.60 34.33 -6.24
CA ASN A 2 -19.45 34.90 -4.90
C ASN A 2 -18.95 33.83 -3.91
N LEU A 3 -17.73 33.99 -3.39
CA LEU A 3 -17.11 33.02 -2.48
C LEU A 3 -17.89 32.84 -1.18
N LYS A 4 -18.52 33.91 -0.66
CA LYS A 4 -19.29 33.82 0.59
C LYS A 4 -20.50 32.91 0.42
N ILE A 5 -21.21 33.02 -0.71
CA ILE A 5 -22.37 32.16 -1.01
C ILE A 5 -21.93 30.70 -1.11
N LEU A 6 -20.79 30.43 -1.75
CA LEU A 6 -20.24 29.10 -1.87
C LEU A 6 -19.79 28.52 -0.52
N ASP A 7 -19.12 29.32 0.32
CA ASP A 7 -18.70 28.91 1.66
C ASP A 7 -19.92 28.65 2.58
N ASP A 8 -20.95 29.49 2.51
CA ASP A 8 -22.23 29.29 3.21
C ASP A 8 -22.93 28.01 2.71
N PHE A 9 -22.95 27.78 1.39
CA PHE A 9 -23.53 26.58 0.81
C PHE A 9 -22.80 25.31 1.25
N ALA A 10 -21.46 25.32 1.24
CA ALA A 10 -20.65 24.19 1.70
C ALA A 10 -20.94 23.85 3.17
N ARG A 11 -21.03 24.87 4.02
CA ARG A 11 -21.37 24.71 5.44
C ARG A 11 -22.78 24.18 5.62
N ASP A 12 -23.77 24.70 4.91
CA ASP A 12 -25.19 24.45 5.24
C ASP A 12 -25.80 23.28 4.45
N LYS A 13 -25.23 22.92 3.29
CA LYS A 13 -25.78 21.90 2.38
C LYS A 13 -24.94 20.63 2.28
N ILE A 14 -23.66 20.65 2.64
CA ILE A 14 -22.82 19.43 2.69
C ILE A 14 -22.77 18.93 4.14
N GLN A 15 -23.89 18.34 4.57
CA GLN A 15 -24.14 17.84 5.92
C GLN A 15 -24.76 16.44 5.86
N PRO A 16 -24.46 15.51 6.79
CA PRO A 16 -24.82 14.08 6.67
C PRO A 16 -26.29 13.78 6.30
N ASN A 17 -27.23 14.61 6.75
CA ASN A 17 -28.67 14.41 6.54
C ASN A 17 -29.29 15.41 5.55
N SER A 18 -28.48 16.20 4.83
CA SER A 18 -29.01 17.14 3.85
C SER A 18 -29.55 16.39 2.63
N THR A 19 -30.53 16.97 1.94
CA THR A 19 -31.07 16.39 0.69
C THR A 19 -29.98 16.16 -0.36
N LEU A 20 -28.98 17.05 -0.42
CA LEU A 20 -27.85 16.91 -1.33
C LEU A 20 -27.03 15.66 -0.97
N VAL A 21 -26.57 15.54 0.28
CA VAL A 21 -25.75 14.40 0.71
C VAL A 21 -26.52 13.09 0.55
N LEU A 22 -27.79 13.04 0.94
CA LEU A 22 -28.61 11.83 0.80
C LEU A 22 -28.79 11.39 -0.67
N LYS A 23 -28.93 12.33 -1.61
CA LYS A 23 -28.96 12.04 -3.06
C LYS A 23 -27.67 11.32 -3.50
N HIS A 24 -26.53 11.82 -3.07
CA HIS A 24 -25.23 11.26 -3.46
C HIS A 24 -24.90 9.95 -2.72
N LEU A 25 -25.33 9.80 -1.47
CA LEU A 25 -25.22 8.52 -0.76
C LEU A 25 -26.09 7.42 -1.38
N HIS A 26 -27.23 7.76 -1.97
CA HIS A 26 -28.00 6.79 -2.77
C HIS A 26 -27.24 6.36 -4.03
N ALA A 27 -26.49 7.28 -4.68
CA ALA A 27 -25.62 6.90 -5.80
C ALA A 27 -24.49 5.96 -5.34
N LEU A 28 -23.91 6.21 -4.17
CA LEU A 28 -22.92 5.31 -3.56
C LEU A 28 -23.50 3.90 -3.33
N GLU A 29 -24.69 3.81 -2.75
CA GLU A 29 -25.36 2.55 -2.47
C GLU A 29 -25.58 1.72 -3.75
N GLU A 30 -26.04 2.36 -4.83
CA GLU A 30 -26.21 1.69 -6.12
C GLU A 30 -24.87 1.28 -6.75
N MET A 31 -23.84 2.12 -6.69
CA MET A 31 -22.52 1.76 -7.23
C MET A 31 -21.86 0.61 -6.45
N VAL A 32 -22.06 0.55 -5.12
CA VAL A 32 -21.59 -0.57 -4.29
C VAL A 32 -22.32 -1.88 -4.67
N ARG A 33 -23.61 -1.80 -5.02
CA ARG A 33 -24.41 -2.96 -5.47
C ARG A 33 -23.90 -3.61 -6.75
N ILE A 34 -23.37 -2.81 -7.68
CA ILE A 34 -22.93 -3.28 -9.00
C ILE A 34 -21.62 -4.08 -8.87
N ASP A 35 -21.51 -5.25 -9.48
CA ASP A 35 -20.26 -6.02 -9.46
C ASP A 35 -19.30 -5.52 -10.55
N SER A 36 -18.35 -4.66 -10.18
CA SER A 36 -17.35 -4.07 -11.08
C SER A 36 -15.91 -4.50 -10.76
N ARG A 37 -15.66 -5.76 -10.38
CA ARG A 37 -14.27 -6.18 -10.08
C ARG A 37 -13.45 -6.31 -11.38
N SER A 38 -12.21 -5.81 -11.43
CA SER A 38 -11.38 -5.80 -12.66
C SER A 38 -10.40 -6.98 -12.79
N PHE A 39 -10.21 -7.74 -11.70
CA PHE A 39 -9.32 -8.90 -11.63
C PHE A 39 -9.72 -10.10 -12.51
N SER A 40 -8.82 -11.06 -12.64
CA SER A 40 -9.11 -12.32 -13.33
C SER A 40 -10.16 -13.13 -12.56
N VAL A 41 -10.72 -14.15 -13.21
CA VAL A 41 -11.71 -15.06 -12.61
C VAL A 41 -11.05 -16.24 -11.92
N ASN A 42 -11.65 -16.75 -10.84
CA ASN A 42 -11.19 -17.91 -10.08
C ASN A 42 -9.85 -17.71 -9.34
N GLU A 43 -9.61 -16.53 -8.78
CA GLU A 43 -8.37 -16.29 -8.01
C GLU A 43 -8.37 -16.99 -6.64
N PHE A 44 -9.55 -17.36 -6.13
CA PHE A 44 -9.73 -18.14 -4.90
C PHE A 44 -10.98 -19.05 -5.00
N GLU A 45 -11.07 -20.03 -4.11
CA GLU A 45 -12.23 -20.92 -4.00
C GLU A 45 -13.47 -20.10 -3.60
N GLY A 46 -14.51 -20.14 -4.44
CA GLY A 46 -15.73 -19.31 -4.27
C GLY A 46 -15.76 -18.02 -5.10
N ASP A 47 -14.73 -17.73 -5.89
CA ASP A 47 -14.72 -16.55 -6.76
C ASP A 47 -15.63 -16.71 -8.00
N ARG A 48 -15.93 -15.58 -8.65
CA ARG A 48 -16.71 -15.51 -9.90
C ARG A 48 -16.03 -16.29 -11.02
N LYS A 49 -16.86 -16.86 -11.90
CA LYS A 49 -16.42 -17.65 -13.05
C LYS A 49 -16.38 -16.86 -14.36
N THR A 50 -16.96 -15.66 -14.38
CA THR A 50 -17.02 -14.75 -15.53
C THR A 50 -16.51 -13.37 -15.12
N PRO A 51 -15.66 -12.71 -15.92
CA PRO A 51 -15.21 -11.35 -15.62
C PRO A 51 -16.40 -10.38 -15.59
N SER A 52 -16.32 -9.31 -14.80
CA SER A 52 -17.25 -8.19 -14.94
C SER A 52 -16.95 -7.45 -16.25
N ASP A 53 -17.98 -7.07 -16.99
CA ASP A 53 -17.84 -6.35 -18.27
C ASP A 53 -17.76 -4.82 -18.10
N MET A 54 -17.83 -4.33 -16.85
CA MET A 54 -17.86 -2.92 -16.46
C MET A 54 -19.02 -2.10 -17.03
N GLN A 55 -19.91 -2.69 -17.82
CA GLN A 55 -20.92 -1.94 -18.56
C GLN A 55 -21.98 -1.34 -17.64
N GLU A 56 -22.43 -2.09 -16.62
CA GLU A 56 -23.43 -1.61 -15.66
C GLU A 56 -22.88 -0.40 -14.86
N ILE A 57 -21.65 -0.47 -14.35
CA ILE A 57 -21.07 0.62 -13.54
C ILE A 57 -20.78 1.86 -14.39
N LEU A 58 -20.30 1.68 -15.63
CA LEU A 58 -20.04 2.78 -16.56
C LEU A 58 -21.34 3.48 -16.99
N ASN A 59 -22.41 2.72 -17.24
CA ASN A 59 -23.73 3.28 -17.55
C ASN A 59 -24.29 4.06 -16.36
N TYR A 60 -24.18 3.50 -15.15
CA TYR A 60 -24.64 4.19 -13.94
C TYR A 60 -23.84 5.47 -13.69
N ALA A 61 -22.51 5.43 -13.85
CA ALA A 61 -21.65 6.61 -13.71
C ALA A 61 -21.97 7.69 -14.77
N ASN A 62 -22.24 7.29 -16.02
CA ASN A 62 -22.73 8.20 -17.05
C ASN A 62 -24.02 8.90 -16.60
N ASP A 63 -25.03 8.14 -16.18
CA ASP A 63 -26.33 8.68 -15.78
C ASP A 63 -26.22 9.60 -14.55
N TYR A 64 -25.38 9.21 -13.59
CA TYR A 64 -25.06 10.03 -12.43
C TYR A 64 -24.45 11.38 -12.81
N LEU A 65 -23.47 11.41 -13.72
CA LEU A 65 -22.86 12.65 -14.20
C LEU A 65 -23.84 13.50 -15.04
N GLN A 66 -24.72 12.87 -15.84
CA GLN A 66 -25.78 13.59 -16.54
C GLN A 66 -26.74 14.29 -15.57
N GLN A 67 -27.12 13.62 -14.48
CA GLN A 67 -27.97 14.20 -13.43
C GLN A 67 -27.30 15.36 -12.67
N ILE A 68 -25.97 15.44 -12.64
CA ILE A 68 -25.22 16.57 -12.06
C ILE A 68 -25.19 17.75 -13.04
N GLY A 69 -25.14 17.49 -14.34
CA GLY A 69 -25.19 18.54 -15.38
C GLY A 69 -24.18 18.36 -16.51
N PHE A 70 -23.43 17.26 -16.55
CA PHE A 70 -22.52 16.95 -17.65
C PHE A 70 -23.31 16.60 -18.92
N LYS A 71 -22.98 17.27 -20.03
CA LYS A 71 -23.59 17.03 -21.34
C LYS A 71 -22.66 16.30 -22.32
N LYS A 72 -21.35 16.45 -22.13
CA LYS A 72 -20.32 15.78 -22.91
C LYS A 72 -19.74 14.67 -22.06
N ILE A 73 -20.20 13.45 -22.31
CA ILE A 73 -19.68 12.24 -21.65
C ILE A 73 -19.35 11.24 -22.77
N LYS A 74 -18.19 10.60 -22.67
CA LYS A 74 -17.68 9.61 -23.61
C LYS A 74 -17.16 8.42 -22.81
N ILE A 75 -17.62 7.22 -23.15
CA ILE A 75 -16.94 5.99 -22.73
C ILE A 75 -15.96 5.62 -23.84
N ASN A 76 -14.68 5.59 -23.54
CA ASN A 76 -13.63 5.20 -24.46
C ASN A 76 -13.32 3.72 -24.30
N THR A 77 -13.43 2.94 -25.38
CA THR A 77 -13.05 1.53 -25.36
C THR A 77 -11.55 1.40 -25.63
N PRO A 78 -10.81 0.57 -24.87
CA PRO A 78 -9.38 0.36 -25.08
C PRO A 78 -9.09 -0.28 -26.44
N PRO A 79 -7.83 -0.18 -26.93
CA PRO A 79 -7.41 -0.87 -28.13
C PRO A 79 -7.60 -2.40 -28.03
N LYS A 80 -8.02 -3.03 -29.13
CA LYS A 80 -8.32 -4.47 -29.19
C LYS A 80 -7.13 -5.40 -28.88
N ASN A 81 -5.90 -4.91 -28.95
CA ASN A 81 -4.68 -5.66 -28.66
C ASN A 81 -4.35 -5.75 -27.17
N PHE A 82 -5.01 -4.97 -26.31
CA PHE A 82 -4.88 -5.10 -24.86
C PHE A 82 -5.90 -6.11 -24.34
N VAL A 83 -5.45 -7.35 -24.19
CA VAL A 83 -6.27 -8.45 -23.67
C VAL A 83 -6.66 -8.11 -22.22
N ASN A 84 -7.96 -8.18 -21.92
CA ASN A 84 -8.57 -7.85 -20.62
C ASN A 84 -8.59 -6.36 -20.24
N ALA A 85 -8.28 -5.44 -21.17
CA ALA A 85 -8.47 -4.03 -20.90
C ALA A 85 -9.95 -3.64 -20.84
N THR A 86 -10.28 -2.67 -19.99
CA THR A 86 -11.63 -2.16 -19.76
C THR A 86 -11.75 -0.66 -20.07
N PRO A 87 -12.96 -0.16 -20.37
CA PRO A 87 -13.16 1.22 -20.84
C PRO A 87 -12.94 2.30 -19.76
N ILE A 88 -12.43 3.45 -20.15
CA ILE A 88 -12.48 4.67 -19.30
C ILE A 88 -13.70 5.53 -19.63
N LEU A 89 -14.22 6.26 -18.64
CA LEU A 89 -15.25 7.28 -18.82
C LEU A 89 -14.62 8.68 -18.75
N LEU A 90 -14.92 9.50 -19.75
CA LEU A 90 -14.48 10.89 -19.87
C LEU A 90 -15.69 11.81 -19.83
N ALA A 91 -15.66 12.87 -19.01
CA ALA A 91 -16.72 13.88 -18.99
C ALA A 91 -16.18 15.30 -18.90
N GLU A 92 -16.87 16.27 -19.51
CA GLU A 92 -16.41 17.66 -19.59
C GLU A 92 -17.55 18.69 -19.32
N LEU A 93 -17.24 19.67 -18.47
CA LEU A 93 -17.90 20.98 -18.40
C LEU A 93 -16.94 22.04 -18.97
N ALA A 94 -17.10 22.33 -20.26
CA ALA A 94 -16.31 23.35 -20.95
C ALA A 94 -16.89 24.75 -20.68
N VAL A 95 -16.08 25.63 -20.08
CA VAL A 95 -16.47 26.98 -19.68
C VAL A 95 -15.84 28.02 -20.60
N SER A 96 -14.51 28.06 -20.67
CA SER A 96 -13.75 28.96 -21.55
C SER A 96 -12.30 28.50 -21.70
N PRO A 97 -11.71 28.57 -22.91
CA PRO A 97 -10.29 28.28 -23.12
C PRO A 97 -9.32 29.22 -22.37
N SER A 98 -9.79 30.37 -21.88
CA SER A 98 -8.96 31.33 -21.13
C SER A 98 -8.95 31.08 -19.62
N LYS A 99 -9.61 30.02 -19.15
CA LYS A 99 -9.71 29.63 -17.74
C LYS A 99 -8.94 28.32 -17.55
N PRO A 100 -8.40 28.07 -16.35
CA PRO A 100 -7.71 26.82 -16.09
C PRO A 100 -8.64 25.62 -16.19
N THR A 101 -8.09 24.44 -16.42
CA THR A 101 -8.81 23.16 -16.51
C THR A 101 -8.38 22.23 -15.37
N LEU A 102 -9.36 21.87 -14.53
CA LEU A 102 -9.21 20.86 -13.50
C LEU A 102 -9.67 19.50 -14.04
N LEU A 103 -8.78 18.52 -14.05
CA LEU A 103 -9.12 17.11 -14.26
C LEU A 103 -9.33 16.44 -12.90
N PHE A 104 -10.43 15.73 -12.72
CA PHE A 104 -10.67 14.87 -11.57
C PHE A 104 -10.52 13.41 -11.99
N TYR A 105 -9.70 12.66 -11.24
CA TYR A 105 -9.51 11.22 -11.40
C TYR A 105 -10.14 10.48 -10.22
N ALA A 106 -10.89 9.43 -10.54
CA ALA A 106 -11.29 8.36 -9.62
C ALA A 106 -11.41 7.04 -10.39
N HIS A 107 -11.64 5.92 -9.73
CA HIS A 107 -11.90 4.64 -10.40
C HIS A 107 -13.23 4.00 -9.97
N LEU A 108 -13.74 3.12 -10.83
CA LEU A 108 -15.04 2.46 -10.71
C LEU A 108 -14.92 0.95 -10.49
N ASP A 109 -13.73 0.39 -10.71
CA ASP A 109 -13.48 -1.02 -10.45
C ASP A 109 -13.23 -1.28 -8.96
N LYS A 110 -13.26 -2.56 -8.58
CA LYS A 110 -13.18 -2.97 -7.17
C LYS A 110 -12.30 -4.19 -6.98
N GLN A 111 -11.60 -4.26 -5.85
CA GLN A 111 -10.98 -5.50 -5.38
C GLN A 111 -11.98 -6.67 -5.24
N PRO A 112 -11.50 -7.93 -5.31
CA PRO A 112 -12.30 -9.10 -4.95
C PRO A 112 -12.81 -9.05 -3.51
N TYR A 113 -13.86 -9.82 -3.22
CA TYR A 113 -14.50 -9.86 -1.90
C TYR A 113 -13.70 -10.64 -0.83
N MET A 114 -12.74 -11.47 -1.26
CA MET A 114 -11.88 -12.27 -0.39
C MET A 114 -12.64 -13.25 0.54
N ASP A 115 -13.70 -13.88 0.03
CA ASP A 115 -14.70 -14.62 0.84
C ASP A 115 -15.31 -15.85 0.11
N ASP A 116 -15.96 -16.77 0.85
CA ASP A 116 -16.54 -18.06 0.42
C ASP A 116 -18.08 -18.05 0.23
N GLU A 117 -18.63 -16.96 -0.34
CA GLU A 117 -20.07 -16.70 -0.58
C GLU A 117 -20.96 -16.59 0.68
N LYS A 118 -20.48 -17.03 1.84
CA LYS A 118 -21.19 -16.92 3.13
C LYS A 118 -20.96 -15.58 3.80
N PHE A 119 -19.94 -14.84 3.40
CA PHE A 119 -19.60 -13.51 3.87
C PHE A 119 -19.31 -13.44 5.37
N GLU A 120 -18.83 -14.53 5.99
CA GLU A 120 -18.51 -14.58 7.42
C GLU A 120 -17.47 -13.53 7.80
N LYS A 121 -16.46 -13.30 6.94
CA LYS A 121 -15.44 -12.25 7.15
C LYS A 121 -16.02 -10.83 7.07
N TRP A 122 -17.20 -10.69 6.49
CA TRP A 122 -17.99 -9.46 6.38
C TRP A 122 -19.18 -9.45 7.36
N GLY A 123 -19.16 -10.28 8.39
CA GLY A 123 -20.22 -10.36 9.39
C GLY A 123 -21.54 -10.96 8.87
N GLY A 124 -21.47 -11.76 7.81
CA GLY A 124 -22.63 -12.39 7.15
C GLY A 124 -23.40 -11.46 6.22
N ILE A 125 -22.85 -10.29 5.88
CA ILE A 125 -23.47 -9.32 4.98
C ILE A 125 -22.72 -9.31 3.66
N ALA A 126 -23.44 -9.42 2.54
CA ALA A 126 -22.86 -9.34 1.22
C ALA A 126 -22.11 -8.01 1.03
N PRO A 127 -20.85 -8.01 0.53
CA PRO A 127 -20.06 -6.79 0.33
C PRO A 127 -20.67 -5.81 -0.68
N THR A 128 -21.60 -6.29 -1.52
CA THR A 128 -22.40 -5.49 -2.45
C THR A 128 -23.57 -4.77 -1.79
N LYS A 129 -23.78 -4.93 -0.49
CA LYS A 129 -24.81 -4.22 0.26
C LYS A 129 -24.17 -3.15 1.13
N LEU A 130 -24.38 -1.88 0.78
CA LEU A 130 -23.95 -0.77 1.62
C LEU A 130 -24.73 -0.81 2.95
N THR A 131 -24.00 -0.82 4.06
CA THR A 131 -24.58 -0.79 5.41
C THR A 131 -23.93 0.29 6.24
N TRP A 132 -24.53 0.61 7.38
CA TRP A 132 -24.09 1.72 8.23
C TRP A 132 -23.94 1.26 9.67
N ASN A 133 -22.97 1.84 10.39
CA ASN A 133 -22.98 1.77 11.85
C ASN A 133 -24.19 2.54 12.43
N GLN A 134 -24.46 2.32 13.71
CA GLN A 134 -25.67 2.82 14.38
C GLN A 134 -25.83 4.34 14.31
N ASP A 135 -24.74 5.09 14.42
CA ASP A 135 -24.73 6.56 14.39
C ASP A 135 -24.56 7.15 12.98
N ARG A 136 -24.48 6.29 11.95
CA ARG A 136 -24.23 6.64 10.54
C ARG A 136 -22.98 7.48 10.32
N THR A 137 -21.96 7.32 11.15
CA THR A 137 -20.65 7.93 10.95
C THR A 137 -19.77 7.14 9.98
N ARG A 138 -20.10 5.87 9.73
CA ARG A 138 -19.33 4.98 8.86
C ARG A 138 -20.22 4.04 8.05
N ALA A 139 -19.95 3.98 6.75
CA ALA A 139 -20.59 3.05 5.83
C ALA A 139 -19.67 1.86 5.53
N TYR A 140 -20.23 0.67 5.29
CA TYR A 140 -19.50 -0.57 5.02
C TYR A 140 -19.99 -1.19 3.72
N GLY A 141 -19.05 -1.60 2.87
CA GLY A 141 -19.31 -2.22 1.57
C GLY A 141 -18.03 -2.23 0.73
N ARG A 142 -17.89 -3.22 -0.16
CA ARG A 142 -16.72 -3.28 -1.06
C ARG A 142 -16.79 -2.11 -2.05
N GLY A 143 -15.68 -1.39 -2.14
CA GLY A 143 -15.51 -0.18 -2.92
C GLY A 143 -16.20 1.05 -2.34
N ALA A 144 -16.80 0.94 -1.15
CA ALA A 144 -17.40 2.10 -0.49
C ALA A 144 -16.34 3.15 -0.18
N ALA A 145 -15.14 2.74 0.24
CA ALA A 145 -13.99 3.62 0.31
C ALA A 145 -13.32 3.69 -1.06
N ASP A 146 -12.82 2.57 -1.58
CA ASP A 146 -11.86 2.53 -2.70
C ASP A 146 -12.52 2.13 -4.04
N ASP A 147 -12.77 3.03 -5.00
CA ASP A 147 -12.72 4.52 -4.94
C ASP A 147 -14.10 5.13 -5.23
N LEU A 148 -15.19 4.43 -4.92
CA LEU A 148 -16.52 5.02 -5.14
C LEU A 148 -16.72 6.26 -4.27
N SER A 149 -16.03 6.37 -3.14
CA SER A 149 -16.06 7.59 -2.34
C SER A 149 -15.40 8.79 -3.03
N GLY A 150 -14.37 8.60 -3.86
CA GLY A 150 -13.81 9.63 -4.73
C GLY A 150 -14.80 10.08 -5.78
N VAL A 151 -15.42 9.14 -6.49
CA VAL A 151 -16.51 9.39 -7.47
C VAL A 151 -17.63 10.23 -6.85
N ILE A 152 -18.02 9.89 -5.62
CA ILE A 152 -19.09 10.58 -4.90
C ILE A 152 -18.62 11.95 -4.39
N SER A 153 -17.39 12.08 -3.88
CA SER A 153 -16.82 13.37 -3.44
C SER A 153 -16.73 14.37 -4.59
N ILE A 154 -16.21 13.94 -5.74
CA ILE A 154 -16.10 14.74 -6.97
C ILE A 154 -17.49 15.17 -7.44
N GLY A 155 -18.39 14.21 -7.66
CA GLY A 155 -19.72 14.50 -8.17
C GLY A 155 -20.55 15.38 -7.24
N MET A 156 -20.47 15.16 -5.92
CA MET A 156 -21.15 15.98 -4.91
C MET A 156 -20.59 17.39 -4.85
N ALA A 157 -19.28 17.56 -4.92
CA ALA A 157 -18.64 18.88 -4.91
C ALA A 157 -19.03 19.71 -6.14
N ILE A 158 -19.10 19.08 -7.31
CA ILE A 158 -19.52 19.73 -8.56
C ILE A 158 -21.02 20.07 -8.52
N ASP A 159 -21.89 19.15 -8.10
CA ASP A 159 -23.35 19.42 -7.94
C ASP A 159 -23.56 20.58 -6.95
N ALA A 160 -22.86 20.55 -5.81
CA ALA A 160 -22.89 21.63 -4.83
C ALA A 160 -22.45 22.98 -5.42
N THR A 161 -21.36 22.99 -6.19
CA THR A 161 -20.83 24.21 -6.81
C THR A 161 -21.82 24.80 -7.81
N LEU A 162 -22.40 23.96 -8.68
CA LEU A 162 -23.40 24.40 -9.66
C LEU A 162 -24.64 24.97 -8.96
N ARG A 163 -25.16 24.30 -7.93
CA ARG A 163 -26.31 24.80 -7.14
C ARG A 163 -25.99 26.08 -6.37
N ALA A 164 -24.78 26.23 -5.85
CA ALA A 164 -24.35 27.45 -5.18
C ALA A 164 -24.37 28.64 -6.15
N ILE A 165 -23.85 28.45 -7.37
CA ILE A 165 -23.92 29.45 -8.45
C ILE A 165 -25.37 29.80 -8.77
N GLU A 166 -26.26 28.81 -8.85
CA GLU A 166 -27.68 29.03 -9.12
C GLU A 166 -28.40 29.84 -8.05
N SER A 167 -27.97 29.67 -6.79
CA SER A 167 -28.53 30.41 -5.66
C SER A 167 -28.02 31.85 -5.56
N ASP A 168 -26.99 32.22 -6.33
CA ASP A 168 -26.41 33.55 -6.35
C ASP A 168 -27.30 34.54 -7.13
N PRO A 169 -27.88 35.56 -6.47
CA PRO A 169 -28.74 36.54 -7.14
C PRO A 169 -28.06 37.26 -8.32
N GLU A 170 -26.72 37.38 -8.33
CA GLU A 170 -25.98 38.02 -9.42
C GLU A 170 -25.83 37.12 -10.67
N ASN A 171 -26.06 35.81 -10.52
CA ASN A 171 -25.95 34.83 -11.60
C ASN A 171 -27.32 34.29 -12.06
N LEU A 172 -28.42 34.74 -11.47
CA LEU A 172 -29.79 34.26 -11.74
C LEU A 172 -30.19 34.33 -13.23
N PHE A 173 -29.59 35.26 -13.99
CA PHE A 173 -29.88 35.51 -15.41
C PHE A 173 -28.70 35.20 -16.36
N LYS A 174 -27.62 34.59 -15.87
CA LYS A 174 -26.45 34.22 -16.67
C LYS A 174 -26.40 32.71 -16.90
N ASP A 175 -25.70 32.30 -17.94
CA ASP A 175 -25.36 30.88 -18.11
C ASP A 175 -24.51 30.43 -16.90
N LYS A 176 -25.03 29.45 -16.15
CA LYS A 176 -24.43 28.90 -14.93
C LYS A 176 -22.99 28.45 -15.17
N LEU A 177 -22.72 27.89 -16.35
CA LEU A 177 -21.39 27.43 -16.75
C LEU A 177 -20.40 28.59 -16.80
N GLN A 178 -20.81 29.78 -17.26
CA GLN A 178 -19.91 30.93 -17.40
C GLN A 178 -19.44 31.50 -16.05
N ALA A 179 -20.19 31.23 -14.98
CA ALA A 179 -19.83 31.65 -13.62
C ALA A 179 -18.79 30.74 -12.94
N LEU A 180 -18.55 29.52 -13.45
CA LEU A 180 -17.47 28.65 -12.98
C LEU A 180 -16.10 29.30 -13.24
N PRO A 181 -15.14 29.23 -12.31
CA PRO A 181 -13.82 29.83 -12.46
C PRO A 181 -12.87 29.00 -13.34
N CYS A 182 -13.22 27.75 -13.66
CA CYS A 182 -12.39 26.80 -14.42
C CYS A 182 -13.24 25.90 -15.32
N ASN A 183 -12.60 25.28 -16.32
CA ASN A 183 -13.12 24.10 -16.97
C ASN A 183 -13.00 22.91 -16.01
N ILE A 184 -13.92 21.95 -16.11
CA ILE A 184 -13.90 20.74 -15.29
C ILE A 184 -13.94 19.53 -16.21
N LYS A 185 -12.99 18.61 -16.03
CA LYS A 185 -12.92 17.32 -16.70
C LYS A 185 -12.92 16.20 -15.68
N ILE A 186 -13.48 15.06 -16.05
CA ILE A 186 -13.50 13.84 -15.24
C ILE A 186 -12.93 12.71 -16.08
N LEU A 187 -12.06 11.92 -15.45
CA LEU A 187 -11.59 10.61 -15.89
C LEU A 187 -11.98 9.60 -14.82
N TYR A 188 -12.90 8.68 -15.14
CA TYR A 188 -13.15 7.49 -14.34
C TYR A 188 -12.57 6.25 -15.01
N GLU A 189 -11.64 5.58 -14.34
CA GLU A 189 -11.00 4.35 -14.79
C GLU A 189 -11.76 3.10 -14.30
N THR A 190 -11.50 1.95 -14.91
CA THR A 190 -12.01 0.62 -14.49
C THR A 190 -10.93 -0.46 -14.46
N GLU A 191 -9.66 -0.06 -14.36
CA GLU A 191 -8.48 -0.94 -14.30
C GLU A 191 -7.52 -0.62 -13.14
N GLU A 192 -7.85 0.31 -12.25
CA GLU A 192 -6.90 0.76 -11.21
C GLU A 192 -6.41 -0.44 -10.40
N GLU A 193 -7.38 -1.26 -9.96
CA GLU A 193 -7.15 -2.34 -9.01
C GLU A 193 -6.36 -3.48 -9.66
N CYS A 194 -6.39 -3.59 -10.98
CA CYS A 194 -5.60 -4.56 -11.73
C CYS A 194 -4.32 -3.97 -12.32
N GLY A 195 -4.01 -2.69 -12.08
CA GLY A 195 -2.72 -2.07 -12.39
C GLY A 195 -2.71 -1.12 -13.59
N SER A 196 -3.86 -0.65 -14.06
CA SER A 196 -4.00 0.40 -15.08
C SER A 196 -3.21 0.12 -16.36
N HIS A 197 -3.46 -1.05 -16.96
CA HIS A 197 -2.66 -1.56 -18.07
C HIS A 197 -2.83 -0.74 -19.35
N SER A 198 -4.03 -0.22 -19.59
CA SER A 198 -4.36 0.49 -20.82
C SER A 198 -4.47 2.01 -20.66
N LEU A 199 -4.27 2.54 -19.44
CA LEU A 199 -4.50 3.96 -19.12
C LEU A 199 -3.74 4.92 -20.04
N GLU A 200 -2.42 4.77 -20.18
CA GLU A 200 -1.59 5.66 -21.00
C GLU A 200 -2.03 5.67 -22.47
N GLU A 201 -2.38 4.50 -23.00
CA GLU A 201 -2.83 4.34 -24.37
C GLU A 201 -4.21 4.96 -24.57
N GLN A 202 -5.13 4.78 -23.62
CA GLN A 202 -6.45 5.41 -23.68
C GLN A 202 -6.36 6.94 -23.52
N ILE A 203 -5.41 7.47 -22.74
CA ILE A 203 -5.09 8.90 -22.70
C ILE A 203 -4.57 9.37 -24.07
N SER A 204 -3.65 8.61 -24.67
CA SER A 204 -3.10 8.91 -26.00
C SER A 204 -4.18 8.92 -27.10
N GLN A 205 -5.16 8.02 -27.05
CA GLN A 205 -6.32 8.00 -27.95
C GLN A 205 -7.22 9.25 -27.82
N ASN A 206 -7.10 9.98 -26.71
CA ASN A 206 -7.97 11.10 -26.34
C ASN A 206 -7.15 12.37 -26.06
N GLN A 207 -6.00 12.58 -26.72
CA GLN A 207 -5.14 13.74 -26.49
C GLN A 207 -5.88 15.08 -26.53
N ASP A 208 -6.85 15.26 -27.44
CA ASP A 208 -7.67 16.48 -27.51
C ASP A 208 -8.48 16.75 -26.23
N PHE A 209 -8.80 15.71 -25.45
CA PHE A 209 -9.46 15.84 -24.16
C PHE A 209 -8.48 16.25 -23.05
N PHE A 210 -7.20 15.91 -23.16
CA PHE A 210 -6.21 16.11 -22.08
C PHE A 210 -5.23 17.27 -22.32
N ASN A 211 -5.16 17.81 -23.53
CA ASN A 211 -4.14 18.78 -23.96
C ASN A 211 -4.18 20.15 -23.25
N ASP A 212 -5.30 20.50 -22.62
CA ASP A 212 -5.56 21.78 -21.96
C ASP A 212 -5.71 21.61 -20.44
N VAL A 213 -5.32 20.47 -19.88
CA VAL A 213 -5.37 20.18 -18.44
C VAL A 213 -4.20 20.88 -17.75
N ASP A 214 -4.51 21.72 -16.76
CA ASP A 214 -3.49 22.42 -15.96
C ASP A 214 -3.15 21.67 -14.67
N CYS A 215 -4.15 21.00 -14.09
CA CYS A 215 -4.04 20.34 -12.80
C CYS A 215 -4.97 19.12 -12.74
N VAL A 216 -4.49 18.05 -12.11
CA VAL A 216 -5.28 16.86 -11.82
C VAL A 216 -5.47 16.70 -10.32
N VAL A 217 -6.70 16.38 -9.90
CA VAL A 217 -7.05 16.00 -8.54
C VAL A 217 -7.33 14.50 -8.55
N ILE A 218 -6.56 13.76 -7.76
CA ILE A 218 -6.65 12.31 -7.65
C ILE A 218 -7.26 11.98 -6.30
N THR A 219 -8.46 11.38 -6.29
CA THR A 219 -9.20 11.08 -5.06
C THR A 219 -8.81 9.80 -4.33
N ASP A 220 -7.85 9.09 -4.90
CA ASP A 220 -7.50 7.74 -4.54
C ASP A 220 -6.29 7.65 -3.59
N VAL A 221 -6.36 8.36 -2.46
CA VAL A 221 -5.30 8.30 -1.42
C VAL A 221 -5.84 8.40 -0.01
N ILE A 222 -5.05 7.88 0.93
CA ILE A 222 -5.41 7.82 2.34
C ILE A 222 -5.05 9.09 3.11
N ASN A 223 -5.95 9.51 3.99
CA ASN A 223 -5.67 10.52 5.00
C ASN A 223 -4.80 9.95 6.15
N PRO A 224 -3.98 10.78 6.80
CA PRO A 224 -3.17 10.36 7.95
C PRO A 224 -3.98 9.80 9.13
N ALA A 225 -5.22 10.26 9.31
CA ALA A 225 -6.17 9.78 10.31
C ALA A 225 -7.60 10.19 9.92
N THR A 226 -8.61 9.52 10.48
CA THR A 226 -10.03 9.82 10.28
C THR A 226 -10.34 11.30 10.55
N GLY A 227 -10.76 12.04 9.53
CA GLY A 227 -11.09 13.46 9.61
C GLY A 227 -9.89 14.41 9.68
N TYR A 228 -8.67 13.94 9.37
CA TYR A 228 -7.45 14.76 9.32
C TYR A 228 -6.89 14.74 7.90
N PRO A 229 -6.98 15.84 7.14
CA PRO A 229 -6.64 15.83 5.72
C PRO A 229 -5.12 15.75 5.48
N GLY A 230 -4.74 14.88 4.54
CA GLY A 230 -3.40 14.84 3.96
C GLY A 230 -3.40 15.24 2.49
N LEU A 231 -2.35 15.93 2.08
CA LEU A 231 -1.97 16.02 0.66
C LEU A 231 -0.82 15.03 0.43
N THR A 232 -1.10 13.96 -0.31
CA THR A 232 -0.09 12.95 -0.63
C THR A 232 0.81 13.47 -1.75
N THR A 233 2.09 13.68 -1.45
CA THR A 233 3.08 14.18 -2.43
C THR A 233 4.06 13.11 -2.87
N SER A 234 3.93 11.90 -2.32
CA SER A 234 4.79 10.78 -2.66
C SER A 234 4.14 9.43 -2.40
N LEU A 235 4.50 8.46 -3.21
CA LEU A 235 4.11 7.06 -3.11
C LEU A 235 5.35 6.19 -3.18
N ARG A 236 5.34 5.06 -2.47
CA ARG A 236 6.46 4.12 -2.55
C ARG A 236 6.34 3.24 -3.77
N GLY A 237 7.48 2.86 -4.30
CA GLY A 237 7.59 1.81 -5.31
C GLY A 237 7.77 0.46 -4.66
N ILE A 238 7.93 -0.54 -5.51
CA ILE A 238 8.26 -1.90 -5.11
C ILE A 238 9.16 -2.52 -6.18
N THR A 239 10.10 -3.37 -5.77
CA THR A 239 10.74 -4.34 -6.65
C THR A 239 10.83 -5.67 -5.92
N GLN A 240 10.53 -6.76 -6.62
CA GLN A 240 10.43 -8.08 -6.00
C GLN A 240 11.02 -9.15 -6.90
N LEU A 241 11.82 -10.02 -6.27
CA LEU A 241 12.48 -11.16 -6.90
C LEU A 241 12.14 -12.44 -6.16
N GLU A 242 11.95 -13.52 -6.90
CA GLU A 242 12.13 -14.87 -6.39
C GLU A 242 13.60 -15.25 -6.50
N VAL A 243 14.17 -15.73 -5.40
CA VAL A 243 15.57 -16.13 -5.27
C VAL A 243 15.60 -17.58 -4.81
N SER A 244 16.34 -18.44 -5.52
CA SER A 244 16.63 -19.81 -5.08
C SER A 244 18.13 -20.05 -5.07
N VAL A 245 18.60 -20.81 -4.08
CA VAL A 245 20.00 -21.17 -3.89
C VAL A 245 20.14 -22.69 -3.94
N ASP A 246 21.12 -23.16 -4.69
CA ASP A 246 21.49 -24.57 -4.81
C ASP A 246 22.97 -24.74 -4.40
N ALA A 247 23.24 -25.62 -3.44
CA ALA A 247 24.59 -25.97 -3.03
C ALA A 247 25.25 -26.92 -4.04
N ASN A 248 26.50 -26.63 -4.45
CA ASN A 248 27.28 -27.56 -5.26
C ASN A 248 27.85 -28.70 -4.39
N THR A 249 28.42 -29.72 -5.02
CA THR A 249 29.02 -30.89 -4.33
C THR A 249 30.18 -30.53 -3.39
N THR A 250 30.81 -29.37 -3.57
CA THR A 250 31.93 -28.87 -2.76
C THR A 250 31.48 -27.90 -1.66
N ALA A 251 30.18 -27.63 -1.55
CA ALA A 251 29.65 -26.64 -0.61
C ALA A 251 29.80 -27.10 0.84
N SER A 252 30.17 -26.17 1.72
CA SER A 252 30.35 -26.47 3.15
C SER A 252 29.05 -26.42 3.96
N LEU A 253 28.02 -25.76 3.43
CA LEU A 253 26.69 -25.62 4.03
C LEU A 253 25.61 -26.15 3.08
N ASP A 254 24.49 -26.59 3.63
CA ASP A 254 23.29 -26.86 2.84
C ASP A 254 22.72 -25.58 2.21
N SER A 255 21.92 -25.74 1.16
CA SER A 255 21.34 -24.64 0.39
C SER A 255 20.52 -23.66 1.24
N GLN A 256 19.76 -24.13 2.23
CA GLN A 256 18.88 -23.28 3.03
C GLN A 256 19.68 -22.47 4.04
N THR A 257 20.70 -23.05 4.64
CA THR A 257 21.63 -22.31 5.51
C THR A 257 22.38 -21.24 4.71
N ALA A 258 22.83 -21.57 3.50
CA ALA A 258 23.45 -20.60 2.60
C ALA A 258 22.49 -19.47 2.21
N LEU A 259 21.21 -19.79 1.92
CA LEU A 259 20.18 -18.79 1.67
C LEU A 259 19.98 -17.86 2.88
N TYR A 260 19.84 -18.37 4.10
CA TYR A 260 19.73 -17.52 5.28
C TYR A 260 20.94 -16.60 5.47
N LYS A 261 22.15 -17.09 5.21
CA LYS A 261 23.37 -16.27 5.27
C LYS A 261 23.37 -15.18 4.20
N LEU A 262 22.95 -15.49 2.98
CA LEU A 262 22.77 -14.49 1.91
C LEU A 262 21.74 -13.43 2.31
N LEU A 263 20.56 -13.85 2.77
CA LEU A 263 19.47 -12.94 3.16
C LEU A 263 19.87 -12.05 4.35
N ALA A 264 20.68 -12.55 5.29
CA ALA A 264 21.22 -11.75 6.39
C ALA A 264 22.11 -10.58 5.92
N THR A 265 22.68 -10.66 4.72
CA THR A 265 23.49 -9.55 4.16
C THR A 265 22.65 -8.39 3.66
N LEU A 266 21.33 -8.53 3.52
CA LEU A 266 20.44 -7.51 2.96
C LEU A 266 20.15 -6.35 3.93
N ILE A 267 20.52 -6.50 5.20
CA ILE A 267 20.36 -5.50 6.24
C ILE A 267 21.67 -5.18 6.97
N ARG A 268 21.79 -3.96 7.49
CA ARG A 268 22.83 -3.56 8.45
C ARG A 268 22.43 -3.91 9.88
N GLU A 269 23.27 -3.53 10.84
CA GLU A 269 23.04 -3.86 12.25
C GLU A 269 21.74 -3.26 12.82
N ASP A 270 21.35 -2.10 12.31
CA ASP A 270 20.14 -1.35 12.65
C ASP A 270 18.91 -1.74 11.80
N HIS A 271 19.00 -2.82 11.01
CA HIS A 271 17.98 -3.25 10.03
C HIS A 271 17.78 -2.31 8.82
N SER A 272 18.62 -1.28 8.63
CA SER A 272 18.60 -0.49 7.40
C SER A 272 19.07 -1.29 6.17
N LEU A 273 18.62 -0.90 4.98
CA LEU A 273 18.87 -1.62 3.72
C LEU A 273 20.34 -1.61 3.30
N ALA A 274 21.01 -2.76 3.29
CA ALA A 274 22.43 -2.86 2.95
C ALA A 274 22.78 -2.73 1.45
N VAL A 275 21.78 -2.64 0.58
CA VAL A 275 21.98 -2.43 -0.87
C VAL A 275 22.23 -0.94 -1.13
N ASP A 276 23.49 -0.54 -0.99
CA ASP A 276 23.94 0.86 -1.04
C ASP A 276 23.43 1.66 -2.25
N ALA A 277 23.34 1.05 -3.42
CA ALA A 277 22.87 1.73 -4.64
C ALA A 277 21.39 2.17 -4.54
N ILE A 278 20.58 1.46 -3.75
CA ILE A 278 19.16 1.76 -3.52
C ILE A 278 19.04 2.73 -2.34
N ASP A 279 19.70 2.41 -1.22
CA ASP A 279 19.66 3.21 0.02
C ASP A 279 20.13 4.66 -0.20
N LYS A 280 21.20 4.87 -1.00
CA LYS A 280 21.72 6.21 -1.32
C LYS A 280 20.87 6.99 -2.34
N ALA A 281 19.94 6.33 -3.02
CA ALA A 281 19.05 6.98 -3.98
C ALA A 281 17.79 7.56 -3.32
N ASP A 282 17.50 7.20 -2.06
CA ASP A 282 16.37 7.73 -1.31
C ASP A 282 16.45 9.26 -1.16
N ILE A 283 15.39 9.96 -1.57
CA ILE A 283 15.22 11.39 -1.36
C ILE A 283 14.85 11.64 0.11
N LEU A 284 15.58 12.55 0.75
CA LEU A 284 15.33 12.95 2.13
C LEU A 284 14.03 13.74 2.27
N VAL A 285 13.42 13.64 3.44
CA VAL A 285 12.23 14.41 3.81
C VAL A 285 12.51 15.92 3.78
N THR A 286 11.54 16.72 3.32
CA THR A 286 11.64 18.19 3.36
C THR A 286 11.23 18.76 4.72
N GLN A 287 11.52 20.04 4.97
CA GLN A 287 11.12 20.70 6.22
C GLN A 287 9.58 20.85 6.32
N GLU A 288 8.92 21.10 5.20
CA GLU A 288 7.47 21.18 5.09
C GLU A 288 6.81 19.83 5.41
N GLU A 289 7.40 18.73 4.93
CA GLU A 289 6.96 17.36 5.26
C GLU A 289 7.16 17.05 6.73
N GLN A 290 8.35 17.32 7.29
CA GLN A 290 8.60 17.13 8.73
C GLN A 290 7.62 17.92 9.59
N THR A 291 7.31 19.17 9.19
CA THR A 291 6.30 19.99 9.86
C THR A 291 4.91 19.37 9.73
N GLY A 292 4.54 18.89 8.53
CA GLY A 292 3.31 18.17 8.27
C GLY A 292 3.14 16.93 9.16
N PHE A 293 4.20 16.13 9.32
CA PHE A 293 4.20 14.93 10.15
C PHE A 293 3.89 15.23 11.61
N SER A 294 4.26 16.41 12.11
CA SER A 294 3.93 16.84 13.49
C SER A 294 2.44 17.11 13.71
N TYR A 295 1.65 17.32 12.65
CA TYR A 295 0.21 17.53 12.73
C TYR A 295 -0.60 16.24 12.70
N VAL A 296 0.01 15.12 12.35
CA VAL A 296 -0.66 13.81 12.32
C VAL A 296 -1.05 13.44 13.75
N PRO A 297 -2.34 13.20 14.05
CA PRO A 297 -2.83 12.95 15.41
C PRO A 297 -2.53 11.51 15.84
N THR A 298 -1.26 11.16 15.87
CA THR A 298 -0.79 9.81 16.16
C THR A 298 0.16 9.83 17.35
N THR A 299 0.47 8.64 17.84
CA THR A 299 1.49 8.43 18.87
C THR A 299 2.32 7.21 18.48
N VAL A 300 3.53 7.11 19.02
CA VAL A 300 4.35 5.91 18.88
C VAL A 300 3.56 4.66 19.31
N ASN A 301 2.80 4.74 20.40
CA ASN A 301 1.99 3.63 20.87
C ASN A 301 0.89 3.23 19.87
N PHE A 302 0.22 4.21 19.25
CA PHE A 302 -0.77 3.94 18.21
C PHE A 302 -0.12 3.27 17.01
N LEU A 303 0.98 3.81 16.48
CA LEU A 303 1.69 3.21 15.34
C LEU A 303 2.14 1.77 15.62
N ARG A 304 2.65 1.51 16.83
CA ARG A 304 3.01 0.15 17.29
C ARG A 304 1.80 -0.79 17.32
N THR A 305 0.67 -0.32 17.88
CA THR A 305 -0.56 -1.11 17.99
C THR A 305 -1.19 -1.37 16.62
N SER A 306 -1.18 -0.37 15.74
CA SER A 306 -1.69 -0.45 14.37
C SER A 306 -0.86 -1.39 13.50
N ALA A 307 0.44 -1.52 13.76
CA ALA A 307 1.31 -2.56 13.17
C ALA A 307 1.18 -3.92 13.88
N GLY A 308 0.47 -3.99 15.01
CA GLY A 308 0.32 -5.20 15.82
C GLY A 308 1.60 -5.66 16.51
N LEU A 309 2.56 -4.77 16.76
CA LEU A 309 3.81 -5.13 17.43
C LEU A 309 3.56 -5.70 18.83
N LEU A 310 4.38 -6.67 19.23
CA LEU A 310 4.42 -7.10 20.62
C LEU A 310 4.95 -5.96 21.51
N PRO A 311 4.50 -5.86 22.77
CA PRO A 311 4.88 -4.76 23.67
C PRO A 311 6.39 -4.56 23.81
N GLU A 312 7.13 -5.68 23.86
CA GLU A 312 8.57 -5.73 24.10
C GLU A 312 9.42 -5.55 22.82
N THR A 313 8.83 -5.62 21.63
CA THR A 313 9.54 -5.48 20.34
C THR A 313 10.07 -4.05 20.19
N LEU A 314 11.37 -3.89 20.01
CA LEU A 314 12.00 -2.58 19.77
C LEU A 314 11.90 -2.18 18.29
N LEU A 315 11.88 -0.86 18.05
CA LEU A 315 11.84 -0.29 16.70
C LEU A 315 13.24 -0.26 16.07
N THR A 316 13.31 -0.21 14.74
CA THR A 316 14.57 -0.07 14.00
C THR A 316 15.01 1.40 13.85
N VAL A 317 14.18 2.33 14.31
CA VAL A 317 14.43 3.77 14.34
C VAL A 317 14.12 4.33 15.74
N PRO A 318 14.55 5.57 16.08
CA PRO A 318 14.13 6.22 17.31
C PRO A 318 12.62 6.20 17.49
N ALA A 319 12.18 6.02 18.75
CA ALA A 319 10.77 5.95 19.12
C ALA A 319 10.13 7.36 19.16
N GLU A 320 10.15 8.04 18.02
CA GLU A 320 9.58 9.35 17.78
C GLU A 320 8.64 9.29 16.57
N VAL A 321 7.50 9.96 16.64
CA VAL A 321 6.47 9.90 15.57
C VAL A 321 7.07 10.30 14.22
N THR A 322 7.85 11.38 14.17
CA THR A 322 8.48 11.87 12.94
C THR A 322 9.48 10.88 12.38
N SER A 323 10.32 10.25 13.21
CA SER A 323 11.27 9.23 12.78
C SER A 323 10.59 7.98 12.22
N ILE A 324 9.47 7.57 12.81
CA ILE A 324 8.69 6.44 12.30
C ILE A 324 8.07 6.80 10.95
N LEU A 325 7.37 7.93 10.85
CA LEU A 325 6.73 8.38 9.60
C LEU A 325 7.76 8.61 8.48
N GLU A 326 8.93 9.19 8.79
CA GLU A 326 10.02 9.35 7.82
C GLU A 326 10.48 7.99 7.29
N ALA A 327 10.71 7.00 8.16
CA ALA A 327 11.10 5.68 7.72
C ALA A 327 10.01 4.98 6.89
N GLN A 328 8.74 5.18 7.25
CA GLN A 328 7.59 4.64 6.51
C GLN A 328 7.46 5.22 5.10
N LEU A 329 7.79 6.50 4.91
CA LEU A 329 7.45 7.26 3.69
C LEU A 329 8.65 7.66 2.82
N ARG A 330 9.86 7.71 3.40
CA ARG A 330 11.07 8.27 2.76
C ARG A 330 12.27 7.33 2.82
N LYS A 331 12.13 6.12 3.37
CA LYS A 331 13.21 5.11 3.38
C LYS A 331 12.85 3.84 2.64
N SER A 332 13.78 3.33 1.86
CA SER A 332 13.66 2.03 1.22
C SER A 332 13.87 0.92 2.25
N THR A 333 12.95 -0.05 2.29
CA THR A 333 12.97 -1.14 3.29
C THR A 333 12.86 -2.49 2.60
N ILE A 334 13.59 -3.48 3.09
CA ILE A 334 13.60 -4.84 2.53
C ILE A 334 12.83 -5.82 3.40
N ASN A 335 12.11 -6.72 2.73
CA ASN A 335 11.32 -7.79 3.31
C ASN A 335 11.70 -9.10 2.60
N ILE A 336 11.68 -10.22 3.35
CA ILE A 336 12.00 -11.54 2.80
C ILE A 336 10.98 -12.57 3.26
N ARG A 337 10.74 -13.59 2.46
CA ARG A 337 9.79 -14.67 2.75
C ARG A 337 10.36 -16.04 2.33
N PRO A 338 11.18 -16.70 3.16
CA PRO A 338 11.74 -18.03 2.88
C PRO A 338 10.67 -19.12 2.78
N GLY A 339 10.86 -20.10 1.89
CA GLY A 339 9.96 -21.26 1.67
C GLY A 339 8.69 -20.99 0.84
N HIS A 340 8.46 -19.72 0.48
CA HIS A 340 7.24 -19.10 -0.08
C HIS A 340 6.16 -19.98 -0.75
N ARG A 341 4.89 -19.79 -0.34
CA ARG A 341 3.65 -20.20 -1.03
C ARG A 341 2.49 -19.20 -0.83
N VAL A 342 2.79 -18.01 -0.33
CA VAL A 342 1.77 -17.03 0.08
C VAL A 342 1.41 -16.16 -1.13
N ALA A 343 0.15 -16.10 -1.54
CA ALA A 343 -0.26 -15.14 -2.56
C ALA A 343 -0.27 -13.72 -1.96
N GLY A 344 0.17 -12.71 -2.72
CA GLY A 344 0.17 -11.30 -2.30
C GLY A 344 1.44 -10.84 -1.56
N SER A 345 1.47 -9.55 -1.19
CA SER A 345 2.62 -8.91 -0.51
C SER A 345 2.55 -8.96 1.02
N ILE A 346 1.79 -9.90 1.59
CA ILE A 346 1.62 -10.02 3.05
C ILE A 346 2.93 -10.50 3.69
N ILE A 347 3.35 -9.83 4.76
CA ILE A 347 4.52 -10.20 5.56
C ILE A 347 4.05 -10.67 6.93
N PHE A 348 4.50 -11.84 7.38
CA PHE A 348 4.07 -12.35 8.67
C PHE A 348 4.83 -11.65 9.80
N GLY A 349 4.13 -11.42 10.91
CA GLY A 349 4.75 -10.96 12.15
C GLY A 349 5.62 -12.02 12.84
N SER A 350 5.73 -13.21 12.25
CA SER A 350 6.44 -14.36 12.80
C SER A 350 7.19 -15.13 11.72
N ALA A 351 8.39 -15.58 12.03
CA ALA A 351 9.24 -16.38 11.16
C ALA A 351 9.77 -17.61 11.90
N GLY A 352 9.96 -18.72 11.18
CA GLY A 352 10.47 -19.96 11.77
C GLY A 352 11.55 -20.64 10.94
N ALA A 353 12.48 -21.29 11.64
CA ALA A 353 13.44 -22.23 11.05
C ALA A 353 13.59 -23.46 11.94
N ARG A 354 13.66 -24.63 11.31
CA ARG A 354 14.09 -25.86 11.96
C ARG A 354 15.60 -25.95 11.89
N ILE A 355 16.24 -26.14 13.02
CA ILE A 355 17.67 -26.36 13.17
C ILE A 355 17.86 -27.83 13.55
N SER A 356 18.59 -28.58 12.71
CA SER A 356 18.90 -29.98 12.97
C SER A 356 20.40 -30.15 13.11
N VAL A 357 20.84 -30.78 14.20
CA VAL A 357 22.26 -31.06 14.45
C VAL A 357 22.44 -32.57 14.65
N ASN A 358 23.45 -33.13 14.00
CA ASN A 358 23.85 -34.51 14.23
C ASN A 358 24.68 -34.65 15.52
N SER A 359 24.75 -35.87 16.05
CA SER A 359 25.73 -36.23 17.08
C SER A 359 25.68 -35.38 18.36
N CYS A 360 24.47 -35.06 18.86
CA CYS A 360 24.27 -34.36 20.13
C CYS A 360 23.95 -35.35 21.27
N SER A 361 24.86 -35.47 22.24
CA SER A 361 24.67 -36.33 23.42
C SER A 361 23.83 -35.70 24.52
N ASP A 362 23.70 -34.37 24.54
CA ASP A 362 22.94 -33.61 25.54
C ASP A 362 22.04 -32.54 24.87
N PRO A 363 20.85 -32.96 24.39
CA PRO A 363 19.90 -32.07 23.74
C PRO A 363 19.36 -30.96 24.65
N GLU A 364 19.28 -31.17 25.96
CA GLU A 364 18.77 -30.17 26.91
C GLU A 364 19.78 -29.05 27.14
N ALA A 365 21.06 -29.40 27.29
CA ALA A 365 22.14 -28.42 27.36
C ALA A 365 22.24 -27.64 26.03
N LEU A 366 22.11 -28.32 24.90
CA LEU A 366 22.09 -27.68 23.58
C LEU A 366 20.94 -26.68 23.46
N GLN A 367 19.71 -27.07 23.82
CA GLN A 367 18.55 -26.18 23.79
C GLN A 367 18.77 -24.94 24.67
N SER A 368 19.27 -25.15 25.88
CA SER A 368 19.51 -24.06 26.84
C SER A 368 20.53 -23.06 26.30
N LYS A 369 21.62 -23.55 25.68
CA LYS A 369 22.67 -22.70 25.10
C LYS A 369 22.26 -22.04 23.80
N LEU A 370 21.49 -22.71 22.95
CA LEU A 370 20.87 -22.09 21.78
C LEU A 370 19.95 -20.95 22.20
N LEU A 371 19.12 -21.15 23.23
CA LEU A 371 18.24 -20.10 23.75
C LEU A 371 19.02 -18.90 24.30
N GLU A 372 20.10 -19.13 25.05
CA GLU A 372 21.00 -18.08 25.53
C GLU A 372 21.63 -17.30 24.35
N PHE A 373 22.13 -18.02 23.35
CA PHE A 373 22.71 -17.45 22.13
C PHE A 373 21.70 -16.59 21.36
N PHE A 374 20.49 -17.09 21.13
CA PHE A 374 19.46 -16.35 20.41
C PHE A 374 18.96 -15.14 21.18
N LYS A 375 18.86 -15.20 22.52
CA LYS A 375 18.56 -14.02 23.34
C LYS A 375 19.63 -12.93 23.19
N LYS A 376 20.91 -13.31 23.21
CA LYS A 376 22.05 -12.39 23.04
C LYS A 376 22.11 -11.77 21.64
N THR A 377 21.66 -12.49 20.63
CA THR A 377 21.70 -12.07 19.21
C THR A 377 20.38 -11.45 18.74
N ASN A 378 19.51 -11.03 19.66
CA ASN A 378 18.20 -10.44 19.41
C ASN A 378 18.16 -8.95 19.80
N PRO A 379 18.78 -8.04 19.03
CA PRO A 379 18.88 -6.63 19.38
C PRO A 379 17.51 -5.92 19.45
N PHE A 380 16.48 -6.47 18.82
CA PHE A 380 15.14 -5.88 18.78
C PHE A 380 14.13 -6.57 19.70
N ASN A 381 14.59 -7.49 20.56
CA ASN A 381 13.78 -8.13 21.60
C ASN A 381 12.51 -8.81 21.05
N LEU A 382 12.59 -9.44 19.87
CA LEU A 382 11.52 -10.28 19.34
C LEU A 382 11.24 -11.45 20.29
N LYS A 383 9.99 -11.89 20.40
CA LYS A 383 9.67 -13.09 21.19
C LYS A 383 10.35 -14.30 20.54
N ILE A 384 11.13 -15.04 21.33
CA ILE A 384 11.80 -16.28 20.90
C ILE A 384 11.04 -17.47 21.49
N THR A 385 10.65 -18.39 20.62
CA THR A 385 10.14 -19.72 20.99
C THR A 385 11.09 -20.77 20.41
N LEU A 386 11.66 -21.63 21.26
CA LEU A 386 12.57 -22.71 20.86
C LEU A 386 12.04 -24.05 21.35
N ARG A 387 11.53 -24.89 20.45
CA ARG A 387 10.90 -26.18 20.79
C ARG A 387 11.71 -27.34 20.25
N ARG A 388 12.00 -28.34 21.08
CA ARG A 388 12.61 -29.60 20.62
C ARG A 388 11.58 -30.42 19.85
N ILE A 389 12.02 -31.04 18.76
CA ILE A 389 11.18 -31.90 17.92
C ILE A 389 11.69 -33.34 18.02
N GLU A 390 10.82 -34.26 18.45
CA GLU A 390 11.11 -35.69 18.60
C GLU A 390 10.70 -36.48 17.34
N ALA A 391 11.14 -36.04 16.16
CA ALA A 391 10.73 -36.64 14.88
C ALA A 391 11.76 -37.61 14.28
N ASP A 392 13.02 -37.57 14.73
CA ASP A 392 14.12 -38.36 14.18
C ASP A 392 15.02 -38.83 15.34
N SER A 393 15.30 -40.14 15.43
CA SER A 393 16.17 -40.70 16.47
C SER A 393 17.65 -40.43 16.22
N GLU A 394 18.04 -40.05 14.99
CA GLU A 394 19.44 -39.83 14.60
C GLU A 394 19.89 -38.37 14.75
N ASN A 395 18.95 -37.41 14.70
CA ASN A 395 19.24 -35.98 14.75
C ASN A 395 18.53 -35.30 15.93
N THR A 396 19.20 -34.33 16.54
CA THR A 396 18.55 -33.43 17.51
C THR A 396 18.06 -32.18 16.77
N SER A 397 16.74 -32.00 16.72
CA SER A 397 16.10 -30.89 16.00
C SER A 397 15.35 -29.93 16.92
N PHE A 398 15.41 -28.65 16.57
CA PHE A 398 14.67 -27.59 17.25
C PHE A 398 13.95 -26.69 16.24
N ASP A 399 12.70 -26.37 16.52
CA ASP A 399 11.99 -25.30 15.84
C ASP A 399 12.26 -23.99 16.59
N LEU A 400 12.97 -23.08 15.92
CA LEU A 400 13.18 -21.70 16.35
C LEU A 400 12.14 -20.82 15.67
N ILE A 401 11.34 -20.13 16.47
CA ILE A 401 10.33 -19.17 15.99
C ILE A 401 10.64 -17.80 16.61
N LEU A 402 10.65 -16.77 15.77
CA LEU A 402 10.70 -15.37 16.17
C LEU A 402 9.35 -14.71 15.88
N THR A 403 8.84 -13.95 16.84
CA THR A 403 7.60 -13.17 16.66
C THR A 403 7.87 -11.70 17.01
N SER A 404 7.65 -10.79 16.06
CA SER A 404 7.71 -9.33 16.24
C SER A 404 6.32 -8.70 16.39
N SER A 405 5.30 -9.26 15.72
CA SER A 405 3.93 -8.74 15.69
C SER A 405 2.86 -9.83 15.54
N THR A 406 1.61 -9.49 15.85
CA THR A 406 0.44 -10.39 15.75
C THR A 406 -0.25 -10.37 14.38
N LYS A 407 0.15 -9.44 13.50
CA LYS A 407 -0.33 -9.27 12.12
C LYS A 407 0.77 -8.63 11.28
N ASP A 408 0.53 -8.44 9.99
CA ASP A 408 1.49 -7.83 9.07
C ASP A 408 1.86 -6.39 9.51
N PRO A 409 3.11 -6.17 9.98
CA PRO A 409 3.55 -4.85 10.38
C PRO A 409 4.06 -4.01 9.19
N HIS A 410 4.29 -4.64 8.02
CA HIS A 410 4.89 -4.05 6.82
C HIS A 410 3.92 -3.97 5.64
N SER A 411 2.62 -4.13 5.89
CA SER A 411 1.58 -3.94 4.89
C SER A 411 1.75 -2.59 4.17
N GLY A 412 1.22 -2.49 2.94
CA GLY A 412 1.37 -1.29 2.10
C GLY A 412 1.07 0.02 2.84
N MET A 413 0.11 0.05 3.78
CA MET A 413 -0.19 1.26 4.54
C MET A 413 0.85 1.60 5.61
N ASN A 414 1.43 0.59 6.26
CA ASN A 414 2.35 0.79 7.38
C ASN A 414 3.80 0.91 6.91
N GLY A 415 4.22 0.19 5.86
CA GLY A 415 5.52 0.32 5.20
C GLY A 415 6.78 0.38 6.08
N GLY A 416 6.71 -0.03 7.36
CA GLY A 416 7.44 0.69 8.41
C GLY A 416 8.70 0.08 8.99
N PRO A 417 9.37 0.83 9.90
CA PRO A 417 10.65 0.53 10.56
C PRO A 417 10.50 -0.48 11.70
N PHE A 418 9.81 -1.57 11.39
CA PHE A 418 9.62 -2.67 12.31
C PHE A 418 10.65 -3.75 11.99
N PRO A 419 11.15 -4.48 12.98
CA PRO A 419 12.10 -5.55 12.70
C PRO A 419 11.36 -6.69 11.99
N VAL A 420 11.79 -6.99 10.77
CA VAL A 420 11.29 -8.14 10.00
C VAL A 420 11.79 -9.41 10.66
N ALA A 421 10.87 -10.27 11.12
CA ALA A 421 11.21 -11.48 11.87
C ALA A 421 12.11 -12.42 11.06
N GLU A 422 11.86 -12.56 9.76
CA GLU A 422 12.63 -13.39 8.86
C GLU A 422 14.07 -12.88 8.69
N LEU A 423 14.27 -11.57 8.57
CA LEU A 423 15.61 -10.98 8.45
C LEU A 423 16.39 -11.12 9.76
N GLN A 424 15.72 -10.93 10.89
CA GLN A 424 16.33 -11.17 12.20
C GLN A 424 16.69 -12.65 12.40
N LEU A 425 15.83 -13.57 11.98
CA LEU A 425 16.08 -15.01 12.00
C LEU A 425 17.28 -15.39 11.11
N ALA A 426 17.32 -14.86 9.88
CA ALA A 426 18.43 -15.04 8.96
C ALA A 426 19.76 -14.56 9.57
N ARG A 427 19.76 -13.39 10.22
CA ARG A 427 20.92 -12.85 10.92
C ARG A 427 21.37 -13.72 12.09
N MET A 428 20.43 -14.24 12.90
CA MET A 428 20.74 -15.16 13.99
C MET A 428 21.37 -16.46 13.48
N ILE A 429 20.83 -17.05 12.41
CA ILE A 429 21.41 -18.23 11.75
C ILE A 429 22.80 -17.92 11.18
N ASN A 430 22.97 -16.75 10.57
CA ASN A 430 24.26 -16.31 10.04
C ASN A 430 25.34 -16.18 11.12
N GLN A 431 24.96 -15.76 12.33
CA GLN A 431 25.87 -15.68 13.48
C GLN A 431 26.09 -17.05 14.15
N LEU A 432 25.13 -17.96 14.05
CA LEU A 432 25.21 -19.31 14.63
C LEU A 432 26.14 -20.22 13.82
N VAL A 433 26.12 -20.13 12.48
CA VAL A 433 26.91 -21.01 11.59
C VAL A 433 27.92 -20.21 10.81
N ASN A 434 29.20 -20.56 10.91
CA ASN A 434 30.28 -19.97 10.13
C ASN A 434 30.26 -20.47 8.67
N ASN A 435 30.98 -19.80 7.77
CA ASN A 435 31.00 -20.16 6.35
C ASN A 435 31.58 -21.56 6.07
N ASP A 436 32.40 -22.10 6.98
CA ASP A 436 32.99 -23.44 6.89
C ASP A 436 32.11 -24.53 7.53
N GLY A 437 30.88 -24.20 7.92
CA GLY A 437 29.94 -25.09 8.60
C GLY A 437 30.22 -25.30 10.09
N SER A 438 31.26 -24.69 10.66
CA SER A 438 31.45 -24.72 12.12
C SER A 438 30.41 -23.86 12.84
N LEU A 439 30.09 -24.22 14.08
CA LEU A 439 29.14 -23.46 14.89
C LEU A 439 29.83 -22.33 15.66
N ALA A 440 29.04 -21.36 16.13
CA ALA A 440 29.49 -20.32 17.05
C ALA A 440 30.24 -20.95 18.24
N PRO A 441 31.37 -20.37 18.70
CA PRO A 441 32.25 -21.01 19.67
C PRO A 441 31.56 -21.47 20.96
N GLU A 442 30.56 -20.72 21.44
CA GLU A 442 29.77 -21.06 22.63
C GLU A 442 28.86 -22.29 22.44
N ILE A 443 28.39 -22.54 21.22
CA ILE A 443 27.60 -23.73 20.87
C ILE A 443 28.52 -24.91 20.53
N GLN A 444 29.61 -24.65 19.81
CA GLN A 444 30.59 -25.67 19.42
C GLN A 444 31.17 -26.42 20.64
N LYS A 445 31.32 -25.74 21.78
CA LYS A 445 31.81 -26.33 23.04
C LYS A 445 30.97 -27.53 23.52
N ILE A 446 29.67 -27.55 23.23
CA ILE A 446 28.78 -28.68 23.61
C ILE A 446 29.20 -29.98 22.91
N PHE A 447 29.76 -29.86 21.71
CA PHE A 447 30.16 -30.99 20.88
C PHE A 447 31.64 -31.36 21.04
N SER A 448 32.42 -30.61 21.83
CA SER A 448 33.88 -30.74 21.92
C SER A 448 34.39 -32.06 22.54
N THR A 449 33.50 -32.91 23.04
CA THR A 449 33.79 -34.28 23.49
C THR A 449 33.58 -35.35 22.41
N SER A 450 33.06 -34.99 21.23
CA SER A 450 32.85 -35.90 20.10
C SER A 450 33.99 -35.78 19.07
N SER A 451 34.35 -36.89 18.43
CA SER A 451 35.38 -36.96 17.38
C SER A 451 34.90 -36.47 16.01
N GLU A 452 33.62 -36.14 15.85
CA GLU A 452 33.01 -35.72 14.59
C GLU A 452 32.61 -34.24 14.64
N LYS A 453 32.92 -33.47 13.58
CA LYS A 453 32.46 -32.07 13.46
C LYS A 453 30.92 -32.09 13.38
N PRO A 454 30.19 -31.40 14.27
CA PRO A 454 28.74 -31.34 14.18
C PRO A 454 28.34 -30.65 12.89
N GLY A 455 27.58 -31.35 12.04
CA GLY A 455 26.89 -30.82 10.89
C GLY A 455 25.53 -30.28 11.33
N MET A 456 25.31 -29.00 11.06
CA MET A 456 24.01 -28.35 11.27
C MET A 456 23.34 -28.09 9.92
N LYS A 457 22.05 -28.38 9.86
CA LYS A 457 21.19 -28.05 8.72
C LYS A 457 20.06 -27.14 9.17
N THR A 458 19.61 -26.27 8.27
CA THR A 458 18.41 -25.46 8.49
C THR A 458 17.33 -25.78 7.48
N GLN A 459 16.08 -25.62 7.89
CA GLN A 459 14.91 -25.70 7.02
C GLN A 459 13.96 -24.56 7.36
N SER A 460 13.37 -23.91 6.35
CA SER A 460 12.37 -22.87 6.59
C SER A 460 11.07 -23.49 7.11
N LEU A 461 10.39 -22.78 8.01
CA LEU A 461 9.11 -23.20 8.57
C LEU A 461 8.01 -22.23 8.19
N PHE A 462 6.84 -22.77 7.87
CA PHE A 462 5.59 -22.03 7.87
C PHE A 462 5.07 -21.95 9.31
N VAL A 463 4.89 -20.74 9.82
CA VAL A 463 4.43 -20.47 11.19
C VAL A 463 2.98 -19.99 11.16
N GLU A 464 2.11 -20.71 11.85
CA GLU A 464 0.70 -20.36 12.01
C GLU A 464 0.53 -19.30 13.11
N LYS A 465 -0.66 -18.67 13.18
CA LYS A 465 -0.95 -17.62 14.17
C LYS A 465 -0.84 -18.06 15.63
N ASP A 466 -1.04 -19.34 15.91
CA ASP A 466 -0.89 -19.94 17.25
C ASP A 466 0.57 -20.37 17.56
N GLU A 467 1.51 -19.97 16.70
CA GLU A 467 2.92 -20.35 16.72
C GLU A 467 3.14 -21.87 16.54
N SER A 468 2.15 -22.64 16.09
CA SER A 468 2.44 -23.97 15.52
C SER A 468 3.21 -23.79 14.22
N ALA A 469 4.12 -24.72 13.93
CA ALA A 469 5.00 -24.61 12.78
C ALA A 469 5.11 -25.93 12.05
N LYS A 470 5.23 -25.85 10.73
CA LYS A 470 5.43 -27.01 9.86
C LYS A 470 6.45 -26.68 8.78
N LEU A 471 7.11 -27.72 8.26
CA LEU A 471 7.97 -27.56 7.10
C LEU A 471 7.13 -27.17 5.88
N PHE A 472 7.72 -26.37 4.99
CA PHE A 472 7.16 -26.18 3.67
C PHE A 472 7.17 -27.51 2.90
N GLU A 473 6.11 -27.77 2.14
CA GLU A 473 6.01 -28.94 1.28
C GLU A 473 7.09 -28.96 0.18
N ASP A 474 7.49 -27.78 -0.30
CA ASP A 474 8.63 -27.64 -1.20
C ASP A 474 9.90 -27.42 -0.35
N PRO A 475 10.84 -28.37 -0.35
CA PRO A 475 12.04 -28.30 0.48
C PRO A 475 13.15 -27.43 -0.13
N SER A 476 12.93 -26.81 -1.31
CA SER A 476 13.93 -25.98 -1.96
C SER A 476 14.27 -24.73 -1.13
N ALA A 477 15.55 -24.35 -1.14
CA ALA A 477 16.02 -23.13 -0.52
C ALA A 477 15.65 -21.93 -1.41
N ARG A 478 14.40 -21.49 -1.28
CA ARG A 478 13.83 -20.36 -2.00
C ARG A 478 13.33 -19.27 -1.06
N ALA A 479 13.34 -18.03 -1.54
CA ALA A 479 12.70 -16.91 -0.87
C ALA A 479 12.17 -15.91 -1.90
N ILE A 480 11.10 -15.23 -1.53
CA ILE A 480 10.80 -13.94 -2.14
C ILE A 480 11.59 -12.86 -1.41
N VAL A 481 12.22 -11.98 -2.17
CA VAL A 481 12.94 -10.79 -1.69
C VAL A 481 12.25 -9.57 -2.28
N GLU A 482 11.69 -8.71 -1.42
CA GLU A 482 10.91 -7.53 -1.78
C GLU A 482 11.57 -6.30 -1.20
N ILE A 483 11.76 -5.25 -2.00
CA ILE A 483 12.13 -3.92 -1.51
C ILE A 483 10.97 -2.99 -1.79
N ARG A 484 10.50 -2.32 -0.74
CA ARG A 484 9.65 -1.13 -0.87
C ARG A 484 10.55 0.08 -1.11
N LEU A 485 10.41 0.69 -2.28
CA LEU A 485 11.30 1.73 -2.78
C LEU A 485 10.80 3.10 -2.34
N ALA A 486 11.65 3.91 -1.73
CA ALA A 486 11.36 5.32 -1.48
C ALA A 486 11.61 6.17 -2.74
N PRO A 487 10.99 7.37 -2.83
CA PRO A 487 11.26 8.33 -3.89
C PRO A 487 12.76 8.56 -4.13
N GLY A 488 13.13 8.76 -5.40
CA GLY A 488 14.52 8.85 -5.86
C GLY A 488 15.06 7.57 -6.47
N ASN A 489 14.45 6.42 -6.13
CA ASN A 489 14.72 5.16 -6.80
C ASN A 489 13.96 5.00 -8.12
N GLN A 490 14.43 4.07 -8.94
CA GLN A 490 13.79 3.61 -10.16
C GLN A 490 13.69 2.09 -10.14
N GLU A 491 12.50 1.54 -10.44
CA GLU A 491 12.19 0.11 -10.31
C GLU A 491 13.24 -0.79 -10.99
N LYS A 492 13.49 -0.58 -12.29
CA LYS A 492 14.42 -1.40 -13.07
C LYS A 492 15.87 -1.29 -12.59
N GLN A 493 16.28 -0.10 -12.13
CA GLN A 493 17.62 0.11 -11.61
C GLN A 493 17.78 -0.58 -10.24
N ALA A 494 16.76 -0.50 -9.40
CA ALA A 494 16.72 -1.19 -8.12
C ALA A 494 16.72 -2.71 -8.28
N GLU A 495 15.99 -3.25 -9.27
CA GLU A 495 16.02 -4.68 -9.62
C GLU A 495 17.44 -5.14 -9.97
N VAL A 496 18.12 -4.40 -10.85
CA VAL A 496 19.51 -4.69 -11.24
C VAL A 496 20.45 -4.60 -10.04
N ALA A 497 20.35 -3.53 -9.24
CA ALA A 497 21.17 -3.33 -8.05
C ALA A 497 21.00 -4.48 -7.04
N LEU A 498 19.76 -4.93 -6.79
CA LEU A 498 19.48 -6.05 -5.91
C LEU A 498 20.06 -7.36 -6.45
N LYS A 499 19.88 -7.66 -7.74
CA LYS A 499 20.48 -8.86 -8.37
C LYS A 499 22.00 -8.86 -8.27
N THR A 500 22.64 -7.74 -8.60
CA THR A 500 24.09 -7.60 -8.50
C THR A 500 24.57 -7.79 -7.07
N TYR A 501 23.91 -7.17 -6.09
CA TYR A 501 24.24 -7.34 -4.69
C TYR A 501 24.18 -8.81 -4.24
N LEU A 502 23.09 -9.50 -4.56
CA LEU A 502 22.92 -10.92 -4.21
C LEU A 502 23.99 -11.80 -4.88
N GLN A 503 24.33 -11.54 -6.14
CA GLN A 503 25.38 -12.27 -6.86
C GLN A 503 26.77 -12.07 -6.24
N GLU A 504 27.10 -10.84 -5.83
CA GLU A 504 28.38 -10.53 -5.20
C GLU A 504 28.52 -11.14 -3.80
N LYS A 505 27.41 -11.25 -3.06
CA LYS A 505 27.40 -11.80 -1.70
C LYS A 505 27.34 -13.32 -1.66
N LEU A 506 26.90 -13.98 -2.73
CA LEU A 506 26.83 -15.44 -2.78
C LEU A 506 28.23 -16.06 -2.97
N PRO A 507 28.66 -17.00 -2.11
CA PRO A 507 29.90 -17.73 -2.31
C PRO A 507 29.90 -18.60 -3.59
N LYS A 508 31.07 -18.81 -4.19
CA LYS A 508 31.22 -19.48 -5.52
C LYS A 508 30.84 -20.97 -5.54
N ASP A 509 30.77 -21.60 -4.38
CA ASP A 509 30.34 -22.99 -4.18
C ASP A 509 28.81 -23.16 -4.19
N TYR A 510 28.07 -22.08 -4.43
CA TYR A 510 26.61 -22.08 -4.58
C TYR A 510 26.20 -21.52 -5.94
N MET A 511 25.07 -22.00 -6.44
CA MET A 511 24.38 -21.42 -7.59
C MET A 511 23.12 -20.69 -7.12
N MET A 512 22.84 -19.55 -7.73
CA MET A 512 21.59 -18.81 -7.49
C MET A 512 20.82 -18.64 -8.78
N LYS A 513 19.49 -18.82 -8.70
CA LYS A 513 18.56 -18.45 -9.75
C LYS A 513 17.67 -17.33 -9.23
N THR A 514 17.45 -16.31 -10.07
CA THR A 514 16.56 -15.20 -9.76
C THR A 514 15.47 -15.08 -10.82
N LYS A 515 14.24 -14.84 -10.42
CA LYS A 515 13.12 -14.53 -11.31
C LYS A 515 12.44 -13.25 -10.84
N PHE A 516 12.19 -12.31 -11.75
CA PHE A 516 11.41 -11.12 -11.43
C PHE A 516 9.96 -11.50 -11.15
N ASP A 517 9.39 -10.95 -10.08
CA ASP A 517 7.99 -11.19 -9.70
C ASP A 517 7.12 -9.97 -10.02
N ARG A 518 7.43 -8.82 -9.43
CA ARG A 518 6.68 -7.57 -9.62
C ARG A 518 7.54 -6.34 -9.36
N GLY A 519 7.09 -5.22 -9.88
CA GLY A 519 7.64 -3.93 -9.51
C GLY A 519 6.79 -2.76 -9.98
N ALA A 520 7.04 -1.62 -9.34
CA ALA A 520 6.48 -0.31 -9.68
C ALA A 520 7.46 0.76 -9.21
N ALA A 521 7.64 1.81 -10.01
CA ALA A 521 8.47 2.93 -9.60
C ALA A 521 7.82 3.70 -8.44
N PRO A 522 8.60 4.25 -7.49
CA PRO A 522 8.09 5.24 -6.57
C PRO A 522 7.69 6.51 -7.32
N TRP A 523 6.84 7.32 -6.70
CA TRP A 523 6.39 8.58 -7.26
C TRP A 523 6.59 9.71 -6.27
N ILE A 524 6.94 10.90 -6.75
CA ILE A 524 7.03 12.13 -5.96
C ILE A 524 6.73 13.32 -6.85
N THR A 525 6.01 14.30 -6.31
CA THR A 525 5.71 15.56 -7.00
C THR A 525 6.38 16.75 -6.29
N PRO A 526 7.02 17.68 -7.04
CA PRO A 526 7.49 18.93 -6.45
C PRO A 526 6.31 19.83 -6.07
N ILE A 527 6.35 20.36 -4.86
CA ILE A 527 5.28 21.22 -4.31
C ILE A 527 5.47 22.72 -4.62
N THR A 528 6.26 23.06 -5.64
CA THR A 528 6.67 24.44 -5.93
C THR A 528 5.62 25.26 -6.67
N HIS A 529 4.62 24.62 -7.28
CA HIS A 529 3.57 25.32 -8.02
C HIS A 529 2.62 26.07 -7.07
N PRO A 530 2.12 27.27 -7.42
CA PRO A 530 1.20 28.05 -6.57
C PRO A 530 -0.11 27.35 -6.18
N VAL A 531 -0.46 26.26 -6.87
CA VAL A 531 -1.65 25.45 -6.56
C VAL A 531 -1.52 24.65 -5.26
N PHE A 532 -0.30 24.25 -4.87
CA PHE A 532 -0.06 23.46 -3.66
C PHE A 532 -0.49 24.17 -2.37
N PRO A 533 -0.13 25.45 -2.12
CA PRO A 533 -0.67 26.16 -0.95
C PRO A 533 -2.18 26.36 -1.02
N ILE A 534 -2.77 26.50 -2.23
CA ILE A 534 -4.22 26.63 -2.39
C ILE A 534 -4.93 25.33 -2.01
N VAL A 535 -4.45 24.17 -2.46
CA VAL A 535 -5.09 22.90 -2.09
C VAL A 535 -4.98 22.63 -0.59
N LEU A 536 -3.84 22.94 0.04
CA LEU A 536 -3.69 22.83 1.49
C LEU A 536 -4.68 23.73 2.23
N GLU A 537 -4.86 24.99 1.80
CA GLU A 537 -5.89 25.88 2.35
C GLU A 537 -7.30 25.28 2.18
N THR A 538 -7.61 24.74 1.01
CA THR A 538 -8.96 24.20 0.74
C THR A 538 -9.25 22.91 1.52
N LEU A 539 -8.23 22.08 1.77
CA LEU A 539 -8.31 20.95 2.68
C LEU A 539 -8.61 21.41 4.11
N GLU A 540 -7.96 22.48 4.56
CA GLU A 540 -8.22 23.08 5.86
C GLU A 540 -9.65 23.59 5.99
N MET A 541 -10.16 24.24 4.94
CA MET A 541 -11.54 24.69 4.89
C MET A 541 -12.54 23.53 4.93
N GLY A 542 -12.26 22.44 4.20
CA GLY A 542 -13.18 21.31 4.09
C GLY A 542 -13.29 20.49 5.37
N TYR A 543 -12.15 20.23 6.02
CA TYR A 543 -12.09 19.40 7.23
C TYR A 543 -12.14 20.22 8.54
N GLY A 544 -11.89 21.53 8.48
CA GLY A 544 -11.76 22.36 9.69
C GLY A 544 -10.53 22.02 10.52
N ARG A 545 -9.50 21.43 9.90
CA ARG A 545 -8.27 20.91 10.52
C ARG A 545 -7.07 21.27 9.66
N LYS A 546 -5.91 21.48 10.27
CA LYS A 546 -4.66 21.75 9.53
C LYS A 546 -4.37 20.61 8.56
N ALA A 547 -4.13 20.94 7.29
CA ALA A 547 -3.71 19.96 6.30
C ALA A 547 -2.20 19.73 6.42
N CYS A 548 -1.76 18.49 6.21
CA CYS A 548 -0.34 18.15 6.19
C CYS A 548 0.08 17.61 4.84
N ILE A 549 1.31 17.94 4.44
CA ILE A 549 2.00 17.23 3.37
C ILE A 549 2.40 15.87 3.91
N PHE A 550 2.00 14.82 3.20
CA PHE A 550 2.15 13.44 3.64
C PHE A 550 2.58 12.54 2.48
N GLY A 551 2.72 11.25 2.74
CA GLY A 551 2.98 10.25 1.71
C GLY A 551 2.12 9.01 1.92
N CYS A 552 2.09 8.13 0.93
CA CYS A 552 1.53 6.79 1.08
C CYS A 552 2.66 5.77 1.16
N GLY A 553 2.58 4.85 2.12
CA GLY A 553 3.48 3.69 2.18
C GLY A 553 3.23 2.69 1.04
N GLY A 554 2.05 2.75 0.42
CA GLY A 554 1.63 1.88 -0.68
C GLY A 554 2.17 2.34 -2.02
N SER A 555 2.00 1.47 -3.01
CA SER A 555 2.27 1.78 -4.42
C SER A 555 0.94 1.98 -5.12
N ILE A 556 0.78 3.11 -5.79
CA ILE A 556 -0.39 3.43 -6.62
C ILE A 556 0.15 3.70 -8.03
N PRO A 557 0.43 2.64 -8.82
CA PRO A 557 1.23 2.75 -10.04
C PRO A 557 0.62 3.68 -11.09
N PHE A 558 -0.70 3.83 -11.12
CA PHE A 558 -1.38 4.66 -12.09
C PHE A 558 -1.01 6.14 -11.94
N VAL A 559 -0.68 6.63 -10.74
CA VAL A 559 -0.37 8.05 -10.52
C VAL A 559 0.84 8.46 -11.37
N ALA A 560 1.88 7.64 -11.40
CA ALA A 560 3.04 7.87 -12.26
C ALA A 560 2.65 7.79 -13.75
N LYS A 561 1.90 6.76 -14.16
CA LYS A 561 1.42 6.59 -15.54
C LYS A 561 0.59 7.79 -16.03
N LEU A 562 -0.30 8.29 -15.18
CA LEU A 562 -1.15 9.44 -15.47
C LEU A 562 -0.32 10.72 -15.65
N THR A 563 0.66 10.96 -14.76
CA THR A 563 1.55 12.13 -14.87
C THR A 563 2.50 12.04 -16.07
N ASP A 564 2.91 10.83 -16.45
CA ASP A 564 3.74 10.60 -17.64
C ASP A 564 2.92 10.79 -18.93
N ALA A 565 1.67 10.33 -18.95
CA ALA A 565 0.78 10.42 -20.09
C ALA A 565 0.25 11.85 -20.35
N ILE A 566 0.19 12.69 -19.32
CA ILE A 566 -0.24 14.09 -19.42
C ILE A 566 0.88 14.98 -18.85
N PRO A 567 1.95 15.23 -19.62
CA PRO A 567 3.14 15.90 -19.11
C PRO A 567 2.86 17.35 -18.71
N GLY A 568 3.45 17.79 -17.60
CA GLY A 568 3.39 19.18 -17.12
C GLY A 568 2.23 19.51 -16.18
N ILE A 569 1.29 18.58 -15.98
CA ILE A 569 0.19 18.78 -15.03
C ILE A 569 0.68 18.84 -13.59
N GLN A 570 -0.11 19.49 -12.74
CA GLN A 570 0.10 19.51 -11.29
C GLN A 570 -0.79 18.46 -10.60
N PRO A 571 -0.23 17.36 -10.09
CA PRO A 571 -0.98 16.29 -9.45
C PRO A 571 -1.25 16.58 -7.97
N LEU A 572 -2.53 16.63 -7.62
CA LEU A 572 -3.03 16.86 -6.26
C LEU A 572 -3.69 15.58 -5.75
N CYS A 573 -2.92 14.76 -5.03
CA CYS A 573 -3.45 13.52 -4.46
C CYS A 573 -4.03 13.81 -3.07
N LEU A 574 -5.35 13.73 -2.95
CA LEU A 574 -6.12 13.93 -1.72
C LEU A 574 -7.32 13.00 -1.77
N GLY A 575 -7.76 12.40 -0.67
CA GLY A 575 -8.86 11.45 -0.75
C GLY A 575 -9.72 11.39 0.50
N PRO A 576 -10.91 10.80 0.41
CA PRO A 576 -11.81 10.60 1.55
C PRO A 576 -11.52 9.29 2.32
N TYR A 577 -10.37 8.64 2.11
CA TYR A 577 -10.06 7.39 2.83
C TYR A 577 -9.37 7.67 4.15
N ASP A 578 -9.52 6.76 5.10
CA ASP A 578 -8.85 6.84 6.39
C ASP A 578 -8.19 5.52 6.78
N PRO A 579 -7.27 5.50 7.77
CA PRO A 579 -6.58 4.26 8.18
C PRO A 579 -7.52 3.13 8.63
N ASP A 580 -8.73 3.47 9.07
CA ASP A 580 -9.76 2.51 9.46
C ASP A 580 -10.60 2.00 8.28
N SER A 581 -10.36 2.49 7.06
CA SER A 581 -11.11 2.09 5.86
C SER A 581 -10.92 0.63 5.49
N ARG A 582 -9.82 -0.02 5.89
CA ARG A 582 -9.54 -1.43 5.57
C ARG A 582 -9.70 -1.75 4.07
N MET A 583 -9.17 -0.86 3.23
CA MET A 583 -9.15 -1.05 1.78
C MET A 583 -8.55 -2.43 1.46
N HIS A 584 -9.13 -3.11 0.46
CA HIS A 584 -8.72 -4.44 -0.02
C HIS A 584 -8.98 -5.59 0.97
N GLU A 585 -9.38 -5.32 2.22
CA GLU A 585 -9.67 -6.32 3.23
C GLU A 585 -11.19 -6.49 3.48
N PRO A 586 -11.62 -7.61 4.10
CA PRO A 586 -12.98 -7.73 4.62
C PRO A 586 -13.31 -6.67 5.68
N GLY A 587 -14.52 -6.12 5.59
CA GLY A 587 -14.97 -5.03 6.45
C GLY A 587 -14.50 -3.65 5.99
N GLU A 588 -14.21 -3.49 4.69
CA GLU A 588 -13.95 -2.19 4.08
C GLU A 588 -15.05 -1.17 4.45
N SER A 589 -14.64 0.05 4.76
CA SER A 589 -15.53 1.09 5.26
C SER A 589 -15.15 2.52 4.89
N LEU A 590 -16.16 3.37 4.76
CA LEU A 590 -16.03 4.80 4.45
C LEU A 590 -16.47 5.66 5.64
N SER A 591 -15.59 6.57 6.06
CA SER A 591 -15.86 7.61 7.06
C SER A 591 -16.69 8.75 6.47
N MET A 592 -17.77 9.14 7.15
CA MET A 592 -18.52 10.34 6.77
C MET A 592 -17.75 11.64 7.00
N ALA A 593 -16.83 11.67 7.97
CA ALA A 593 -16.01 12.85 8.21
C ALA A 593 -15.10 13.12 7.01
N ASP A 594 -14.48 12.07 6.47
CA ASP A 594 -13.56 12.14 5.34
C ASP A 594 -14.29 12.35 4.01
N LEU A 595 -15.42 11.66 3.78
CA LEU A 595 -16.26 11.90 2.60
C LEU A 595 -16.69 13.37 2.48
N LEU A 596 -17.26 13.93 3.56
CA LEU A 596 -17.75 15.30 3.55
C LEU A 596 -16.61 16.33 3.58
N GLY A 597 -15.52 16.03 4.29
CA GLY A 597 -14.32 16.86 4.30
C GLY A 597 -13.71 16.98 2.91
N CYS A 598 -13.52 15.86 2.23
CA CYS A 598 -13.00 15.80 0.86
C CYS A 598 -13.92 16.57 -0.12
N THR A 599 -15.23 16.30 -0.07
CA THR A 599 -16.24 17.01 -0.89
C THR A 599 -16.14 18.54 -0.73
N LYS A 600 -16.10 19.04 0.51
CA LYS A 600 -15.99 20.49 0.77
C LYS A 600 -14.65 21.04 0.27
N SER A 601 -13.56 20.28 0.44
CA SER A 601 -12.23 20.67 -0.04
C SER A 601 -12.22 20.83 -1.56
N ILE A 602 -12.78 19.87 -2.30
CA ILE A 602 -12.90 19.94 -3.77
C ILE A 602 -13.74 21.15 -4.19
N LEU A 603 -14.87 21.41 -3.53
CA LEU A 603 -15.69 22.58 -3.82
C LEU A 603 -14.92 23.90 -3.59
N HIS A 604 -14.15 24.00 -2.50
CA HIS A 604 -13.34 25.19 -2.23
C HIS A 604 -12.19 25.34 -3.23
N LEU A 605 -11.59 24.23 -3.67
CA LEU A 605 -10.55 24.19 -4.70
C LEU A 605 -11.08 24.68 -6.04
N ILE A 606 -12.22 24.13 -6.51
CA ILE A 606 -12.89 24.59 -7.74
C ILE A 606 -13.07 26.11 -7.66
N ALA A 607 -13.60 26.64 -6.55
CA ALA A 607 -13.87 28.06 -6.39
C ALA A 607 -12.64 28.98 -6.41
N ARG A 608 -11.43 28.44 -6.20
CA ARG A 608 -10.19 29.20 -5.95
C ARG A 608 -9.05 28.87 -6.89
N ILE A 609 -9.21 27.92 -7.80
CA ILE A 609 -8.13 27.42 -8.68
C ILE A 609 -7.52 28.49 -9.59
N ASN A 610 -8.32 29.46 -10.02
CA ASN A 610 -7.90 30.62 -10.83
C ASN A 610 -6.96 31.60 -10.10
N LYS A 611 -6.63 31.35 -8.83
CA LYS A 611 -5.57 32.07 -8.13
C LYS A 611 -4.19 31.48 -8.41
N ALA A 612 -4.14 30.22 -8.86
CA ALA A 612 -2.90 29.52 -9.20
C ALA A 612 -2.48 29.70 -10.65
N PHE A 613 -3.45 29.88 -11.54
CA PHE A 613 -3.35 29.98 -13.00
C PHE A 613 -4.11 31.22 -13.45
#